data_AF-A0A662IF27-F1
#
_entry.id   AF-A0A662IF27-F1
#
_cell.length_a   1.000
_cell.length_b   1.000
_cell.length_c   1.000
_cell.angle_alpha   90.00
_cell.angle_beta   90.00
_cell.angle_gamma   90.00
#
_symmetry.space_group_name_H-M   'P 1'
#
loop_
_entity.id
_entity.type
_entity.pdbx_description
1 polymer ?
#
loop_
_entity_poly.entity_id
_entity_poly.type
_entity_poly.pdbx_seq_one_letter_code
_entity_poly.pdbx_strand_id
1 'polypeptide(L)'
;MSIYESLLLEIRELPVVDAHEHVGPEKVRLSLKPDVCSLFSHYTVNDLISAGCRPWGITARERYRLIEFLRNTSIPLEERFKVIEPYVKYIKYGTYYKALEIALREVYGYSEVNWNNYREISNKMREENKPGIYDRIFVEKCRAKYVLPQWSEPSYEKEYMRPVIWVNKLAEIKDFTELKMKCREEGFNVRNLDDYLNYIDFKLNDWKKRGVAGLKTVSIPYKEPPPLYKADA
;
A
#
# COMPACT_ATOMS: atom_id res chain seq x y z
N MET A 1 27.77 26.16 10.43
CA MET A 1 26.52 25.49 10.08
C MET A 1 25.67 26.49 9.32
N SER A 2 25.19 26.15 8.12
CA SER A 2 24.33 27.01 7.31
C SER A 2 22.89 27.04 7.86
N ILE A 3 22.10 28.04 7.46
CA ILE A 3 20.66 28.08 7.80
C ILE A 3 19.92 26.84 7.30
N TYR A 4 20.31 26.33 6.12
CA TYR A 4 19.79 25.10 5.56
C TYR A 4 20.08 23.89 6.46
N GLU A 5 21.33 23.73 6.90
CA GLU A 5 21.73 22.64 7.78
C GLU A 5 20.99 22.70 9.12
N SER A 6 20.83 23.90 9.68
CA SER A 6 20.07 24.12 10.92
C SER A 6 18.60 23.72 10.76
N LEU A 7 17.92 24.20 9.71
CA LEU A 7 16.51 23.85 9.46
C LEU A 7 16.33 22.36 9.19
N LEU A 8 17.24 21.74 8.45
CA LEU A 8 17.18 20.31 8.15
C LEU A 8 17.34 19.46 9.42
N LEU A 9 18.22 19.85 10.34
CA LEU A 9 18.38 19.18 11.62
C LEU A 9 17.10 19.27 12.44
N GLU A 10 16.51 20.46 12.58
CA GLU A 10 15.25 20.65 13.31
C GLU A 10 14.09 19.84 12.69
N ILE A 11 13.95 19.86 11.36
CA ILE A 11 12.89 19.11 10.66
C ILE A 11 13.03 17.60 10.86
N ARG A 12 14.26 17.08 10.89
CA ARG A 12 14.54 15.64 11.11
C ARG A 12 14.14 15.16 12.50
N GLU A 13 14.06 16.08 13.47
CA GLU A 13 13.66 15.75 14.84
C GLU A 13 12.13 15.73 15.04
N LEU A 14 11.36 16.27 14.10
CA LEU A 14 9.91 16.32 14.18
C LEU A 14 9.29 14.92 14.16
N PRO A 15 8.34 14.62 15.07
CA PRO A 15 7.53 13.41 14.97
C PRO A 15 6.73 13.38 13.67
N VAL A 16 6.67 12.21 13.03
CA VAL A 16 5.96 12.03 11.78
C VAL A 16 4.50 11.67 12.04
N VAL A 17 3.57 12.32 11.33
CA VAL A 17 2.20 11.83 11.14
C VAL A 17 2.10 11.36 9.71
N ASP A 18 2.15 10.05 9.53
CA ASP A 18 1.97 9.44 8.24
C ASP A 18 0.48 9.42 7.91
N ALA A 19 0.10 10.30 6.99
CA ALA A 19 -1.28 10.61 6.69
C ALA A 19 -1.97 9.55 5.80
N HIS A 20 -1.23 8.62 5.18
CA HIS A 20 -1.84 7.60 4.33
C HIS A 20 -0.88 6.47 3.95
N GLU A 21 -1.23 5.22 4.30
CA GLU A 21 -0.50 4.02 3.88
C GLU A 21 -1.39 2.89 3.37
N HIS A 22 -0.84 1.99 2.56
CA HIS A 22 -1.54 0.79 2.09
C HIS A 22 -1.05 -0.49 2.77
N VAL A 23 -0.87 -0.42 4.10
CA VAL A 23 -0.40 -1.56 4.90
C VAL A 23 -1.55 -2.27 5.62
N GLY A 24 -1.58 -3.59 5.51
CA GLY A 24 -2.49 -4.42 6.29
C GLY A 24 -2.04 -4.59 7.75
N PRO A 25 -2.82 -5.27 8.59
CA PRO A 25 -2.41 -5.64 9.94
C PRO A 25 -1.08 -6.42 9.95
N GLU A 26 -0.29 -6.32 11.02
CA GLU A 26 1.05 -6.92 11.08
C GLU A 26 1.05 -8.43 10.76
N LYS A 27 0.03 -9.17 11.22
CA LYS A 27 -0.16 -10.59 10.88
C LYS A 27 -0.14 -10.88 9.37
N VAL A 28 -0.67 -9.96 8.56
CA VAL A 28 -0.65 -10.07 7.09
C VAL A 28 0.78 -9.93 6.60
N ARG A 29 1.54 -8.94 7.11
CA ARG A 29 2.96 -8.75 6.77
C ARG A 29 3.81 -9.97 7.13
N LEU A 30 3.56 -10.56 8.30
CA LEU A 30 4.27 -11.75 8.80
C LEU A 30 3.98 -13.01 8.00
N SER A 31 2.77 -13.14 7.42
CA SER A 31 2.45 -14.28 6.53
C SER A 31 3.18 -14.24 5.18
N LEU A 32 3.76 -13.10 4.81
CA LEU A 32 4.50 -12.97 3.56
C LEU A 32 5.87 -13.65 3.67
N LYS A 33 6.41 -14.05 2.51
CA LYS A 33 7.77 -14.55 2.36
C LYS A 33 8.60 -13.54 1.55
N PRO A 34 8.90 -12.37 2.11
CA PRO A 34 9.58 -11.32 1.36
C PRO A 34 10.98 -11.78 0.93
N ASP A 35 11.38 -11.33 -0.24
CA ASP A 35 12.73 -11.46 -0.78
C ASP A 35 13.06 -10.22 -1.59
N VAL A 36 14.28 -10.14 -2.11
CA VAL A 36 14.77 -8.94 -2.79
C VAL A 36 13.92 -8.52 -4.00
N CYS A 37 13.26 -9.47 -4.69
CA CYS A 37 12.35 -9.15 -5.80
C CYS A 37 11.12 -8.37 -5.32
N SER A 38 10.73 -8.53 -4.04
CA SER A 38 9.63 -7.78 -3.43
C SER A 38 9.89 -6.27 -3.47
N LEU A 39 11.14 -5.84 -3.30
CA LEU A 39 11.55 -4.42 -3.38
C LEU A 39 11.27 -3.81 -4.76
N PHE A 40 11.31 -4.63 -5.81
CA PHE A 40 11.12 -4.18 -7.19
C PHE A 40 9.66 -4.26 -7.66
N SER A 41 8.76 -4.84 -6.86
CA SER A 41 7.39 -5.22 -7.25
C SER A 41 6.32 -4.13 -7.01
N HIS A 42 6.71 -2.92 -6.62
CA HIS A 42 5.80 -1.78 -6.43
C HIS A 42 6.07 -0.71 -7.50
N TYR A 43 6.38 0.54 -7.13
CA TYR A 43 6.52 1.64 -8.09
C TYR A 43 7.74 1.49 -9.02
N THR A 44 8.81 0.88 -8.52
CA THR A 44 10.04 0.56 -9.25
C THR A 44 9.81 -0.33 -10.47
N VAL A 45 8.70 -1.08 -10.53
CA VAL A 45 8.35 -1.88 -11.72
C VAL A 45 8.15 -1.01 -12.95
N ASN A 46 7.67 0.23 -12.77
CA ASN A 46 7.46 1.17 -13.87
C ASN A 46 8.81 1.65 -14.42
N ASP A 47 9.79 1.86 -13.55
CA ASP A 47 11.15 2.24 -13.95
C ASP A 47 11.81 1.08 -14.71
N LEU A 48 11.63 -0.16 -14.24
CA LEU A 48 12.12 -1.36 -14.91
C LEU A 48 11.55 -1.48 -16.34
N ILE A 49 10.23 -1.37 -16.49
CA ILE A 49 9.58 -1.46 -17.81
C ILE A 49 10.01 -0.30 -18.73
N SER A 50 10.18 0.90 -18.17
CA SER A 50 10.66 2.08 -18.91
C SER A 50 12.11 1.92 -19.36
N ALA A 51 12.95 1.25 -18.56
CA ALA A 51 14.32 0.88 -18.91
C ALA A 51 14.42 -0.30 -19.90
N GLY A 52 13.29 -0.87 -20.33
CA GLY A 52 13.23 -1.95 -21.31
C GLY A 52 13.09 -3.36 -20.72
N CYS A 53 12.87 -3.51 -19.41
CA CYS A 53 12.56 -4.80 -18.79
C CYS A 53 11.14 -5.23 -19.19
N ARG A 54 11.05 -5.91 -20.34
CA ARG A 54 9.80 -6.42 -20.92
C ARG A 54 9.92 -7.91 -21.18
N PRO A 55 10.09 -8.73 -20.12
CA PRO A 55 10.08 -10.17 -20.31
C PRO A 55 8.76 -10.57 -20.96
N TRP A 56 8.75 -11.62 -21.78
CA TRP A 56 7.55 -12.08 -22.47
C TRP A 56 6.90 -11.04 -23.42
N GLY A 57 7.60 -9.94 -23.74
CA GLY A 57 7.08 -8.87 -24.59
C GLY A 57 6.01 -7.99 -23.94
N ILE A 58 5.91 -7.97 -22.61
CA ILE A 58 4.87 -7.20 -21.91
C ILE A 58 4.93 -5.70 -22.21
N THR A 59 3.75 -5.08 -22.28
CA THR A 59 3.61 -3.63 -22.36
C THR A 59 3.50 -2.97 -20.98
N ALA A 60 3.59 -1.64 -20.90
CA ALA A 60 3.35 -0.92 -19.65
C ALA A 60 1.93 -1.12 -19.08
N ARG A 61 0.95 -1.42 -19.94
CA ARG A 61 -0.43 -1.76 -19.52
C ARG A 61 -0.51 -3.12 -18.83
N GLU A 62 0.48 -3.99 -19.07
CA GLU A 62 0.58 -5.33 -18.51
C GLU A 62 1.58 -5.43 -17.37
N ARG A 63 1.98 -4.31 -16.76
CA ARG A 63 2.94 -4.28 -15.65
C ARG A 63 2.59 -5.22 -14.50
N TYR A 64 1.30 -5.49 -14.29
CA TYR A 64 0.81 -6.42 -13.26
C TYR A 64 1.40 -7.83 -13.43
N ARG A 65 1.65 -8.28 -14.67
CA ARG A 65 2.29 -9.58 -14.95
C ARG A 65 3.70 -9.65 -14.38
N LEU A 66 4.47 -8.56 -14.49
CA LEU A 66 5.81 -8.48 -13.89
C LEU A 66 5.73 -8.39 -12.36
N ILE A 67 4.78 -7.63 -11.82
CA ILE A 67 4.55 -7.56 -10.36
C ILE A 67 4.25 -8.95 -9.79
N GLU A 68 3.31 -9.67 -10.40
CA GLU A 68 2.90 -11.02 -10.00
C GLU A 68 4.06 -12.00 -10.11
N PHE A 69 4.80 -11.97 -11.23
CA PHE A 69 6.00 -12.78 -11.42
C PHE A 69 7.03 -12.52 -10.32
N LEU A 70 7.34 -11.26 -10.00
CA LEU A 70 8.32 -10.91 -8.97
C LEU A 70 7.87 -11.30 -7.55
N ARG A 71 6.56 -11.30 -7.28
CA ARG A 71 5.98 -11.69 -5.98
C ARG A 71 5.76 -13.19 -5.83
N ASN A 72 5.81 -13.94 -6.93
CA ASN A 72 5.52 -15.37 -6.89
C ASN A 72 6.69 -16.19 -6.32
N THR A 73 6.65 -16.44 -5.02
CA THR A 73 7.68 -17.22 -4.31
C THR A 73 7.69 -18.72 -4.65
N SER A 74 6.74 -19.22 -5.45
CA SER A 74 6.84 -20.58 -6.00
C SER A 74 7.86 -20.69 -7.13
N ILE A 75 8.23 -19.55 -7.73
CA ILE A 75 9.29 -19.46 -8.74
C ILE A 75 10.62 -19.21 -8.01
N PRO A 76 11.69 -19.97 -8.33
CA PRO A 76 13.00 -19.77 -7.72
C PRO A 76 13.44 -18.31 -7.75
N LEU A 77 14.03 -17.84 -6.65
CA LEU A 77 14.49 -16.46 -6.50
C LEU A 77 15.41 -16.03 -7.63
N GLU A 78 16.33 -16.91 -8.03
CA GLU A 78 17.29 -16.67 -9.11
C GLU A 78 16.60 -16.42 -10.46
N GLU A 79 15.59 -17.21 -10.81
CA GLU A 79 14.83 -17.04 -12.05
C GLU A 79 14.08 -15.70 -12.08
N ARG A 80 13.53 -15.29 -10.93
CA ARG A 80 12.87 -13.99 -10.80
C ARG A 80 13.86 -12.83 -10.86
N PHE A 81 14.98 -12.94 -10.16
CA PHE A 81 15.97 -11.88 -10.08
C PHE A 81 16.71 -11.68 -11.41
N LYS A 82 17.01 -12.77 -12.14
CA LYS A 82 17.63 -12.77 -13.47
C LYS A 82 16.93 -11.85 -14.47
N VAL A 83 15.61 -11.76 -14.38
CA VAL A 83 14.79 -10.93 -15.27
C VAL A 83 15.04 -9.43 -15.06
N ILE A 84 15.27 -9.01 -13.82
CA ILE A 84 15.34 -7.58 -13.46
C ILE A 84 16.76 -7.07 -13.28
N GLU A 85 17.70 -7.93 -12.87
CA GLU A 85 19.08 -7.55 -12.52
C GLU A 85 19.78 -6.71 -13.62
N PRO A 86 19.70 -7.08 -14.92
CA PRO A 86 20.36 -6.32 -15.98
C PRO A 86 19.87 -4.86 -16.10
N TYR A 87 18.67 -4.60 -15.59
CA TYR A 87 17.99 -3.31 -15.66
C TYR A 87 18.17 -2.46 -14.39
N VAL A 88 18.60 -3.05 -13.27
CA VAL A 88 18.75 -2.34 -11.98
C VAL A 88 19.67 -1.13 -12.12
N LYS A 89 20.78 -1.27 -12.87
CA LYS A 89 21.74 -0.18 -13.12
C LYS A 89 21.15 1.03 -13.85
N TYR A 90 20.08 0.85 -14.63
CA TYR A 90 19.44 1.93 -15.39
C TYR A 90 18.40 2.67 -14.55
N ILE A 91 17.82 2.02 -13.56
CA ILE A 91 16.76 2.62 -12.72
C ILE A 91 17.31 3.25 -11.45
N LYS A 92 18.58 3.00 -11.08
CA LYS A 92 19.14 3.37 -9.78
C LYS A 92 19.14 4.87 -9.45
N TYR A 93 19.00 5.72 -10.46
CA TYR A 93 18.93 7.17 -10.32
C TYR A 93 17.49 7.71 -10.24
N GLY A 94 16.47 6.85 -10.35
CA GLY A 94 15.06 7.22 -10.29
C GLY A 94 14.53 7.42 -8.88
N THR A 95 13.49 8.25 -8.74
CA THR A 95 12.88 8.58 -7.44
C THR A 95 12.32 7.36 -6.72
N TYR A 96 11.73 6.39 -7.43
CA TYR A 96 11.21 5.18 -6.78
C TYR A 96 12.32 4.25 -6.31
N TYR A 97 13.42 4.17 -7.06
CA TYR A 97 14.60 3.44 -6.60
C TYR A 97 15.19 4.07 -5.34
N LYS A 98 15.08 5.40 -5.16
CA LYS A 98 15.56 6.05 -3.94
C LYS A 98 14.92 5.50 -2.66
N ALA A 99 13.61 5.22 -2.69
CA ALA A 99 12.92 4.61 -1.55
C ALA A 99 13.44 3.18 -1.27
N LEU A 100 13.69 2.41 -2.32
CA LEU A 100 14.31 1.08 -2.24
C LEU A 100 15.73 1.16 -1.66
N GLU A 101 16.56 2.09 -2.13
CA GLU A 101 17.93 2.31 -1.65
C GLU A 101 17.95 2.66 -0.16
N ILE A 102 17.03 3.53 0.29
CA ILE A 102 16.88 3.86 1.71
C ILE A 102 16.55 2.59 2.49
N ALA A 103 15.56 1.79 2.07
CA ALA A 103 15.22 0.55 2.76
C ALA A 103 16.40 -0.44 2.81
N LEU A 104 17.12 -0.62 1.69
CA LEU A 104 18.32 -1.47 1.65
C LEU A 104 19.37 -1.03 2.65
N ARG A 105 19.73 0.25 2.67
CA ARG A 105 20.78 0.76 3.54
C ARG A 105 20.36 0.74 5.00
N GLU A 106 19.16 1.26 5.25
CA GLU A 106 18.69 1.57 6.59
C GLU A 106 18.14 0.35 7.34
N VAL A 107 17.57 -0.62 6.64
CA VAL A 107 16.92 -1.80 7.25
C VAL A 107 17.74 -3.07 7.03
N TYR A 108 18.35 -3.22 5.85
CA TYR A 108 19.00 -4.46 5.47
C TYR A 108 20.54 -4.38 5.49
N GLY A 109 21.12 -3.18 5.54
CA GLY A 109 22.58 -2.98 5.61
C GLY A 109 23.32 -3.07 4.27
N TYR A 110 22.64 -2.89 3.14
CA TYR A 110 23.25 -2.97 1.80
C TYR A 110 23.11 -1.64 1.05
N SER A 111 24.10 -1.29 0.23
CA SER A 111 24.07 -0.10 -0.62
C SER A 111 23.44 -0.34 -1.99
N GLU A 112 23.49 -1.58 -2.48
CA GLU A 112 23.00 -1.95 -3.80
C GLU A 112 22.57 -3.42 -3.86
N VAL A 113 21.85 -3.79 -4.91
CA VAL A 113 21.48 -5.17 -5.21
C VAL A 113 22.15 -5.60 -6.50
N ASN A 114 22.79 -6.77 -6.49
CA ASN A 114 23.42 -7.38 -7.65
C ASN A 114 23.47 -8.92 -7.49
N TRP A 115 24.04 -9.62 -8.48
CA TRP A 115 24.20 -11.08 -8.48
C TRP A 115 24.95 -11.67 -7.29
N ASN A 116 25.81 -10.90 -6.62
CA ASN A 116 26.62 -11.40 -5.53
C ASN A 116 25.88 -11.36 -4.18
N ASN A 117 24.88 -10.48 -4.01
CA ASN A 117 24.25 -10.24 -2.71
C ASN A 117 22.73 -10.48 -2.67
N TYR A 118 22.06 -10.73 -3.79
CA TYR A 118 20.60 -10.88 -3.85
C TYR A 118 20.04 -11.96 -2.91
N ARG A 119 20.78 -13.08 -2.72
CA ARG A 119 20.39 -14.16 -1.78
C ARG A 119 20.54 -13.73 -0.33
N GLU A 120 21.62 -13.05 -0.01
CA GLU A 120 21.93 -12.55 1.33
C GLU A 120 20.91 -11.51 1.79
N ILE A 121 20.62 -10.52 0.91
CA ILE A 121 19.56 -9.53 1.13
C ILE A 121 18.22 -10.24 1.36
N SER A 122 17.91 -11.27 0.56
CA SER A 122 16.66 -12.02 0.70
C SER A 122 16.58 -12.80 2.02
N ASN A 123 17.68 -13.35 2.51
CA ASN A 123 17.75 -13.96 3.85
C ASN A 123 17.47 -12.91 4.92
N LYS A 124 18.15 -11.77 4.85
CA LYS A 124 17.97 -10.66 5.79
C LYS A 124 16.52 -10.14 5.80
N MET A 125 15.90 -10.00 4.64
CA MET A 125 14.48 -9.61 4.54
C MET A 125 13.52 -10.59 5.22
N ARG A 126 13.82 -11.91 5.20
CA ARG A 126 13.04 -12.92 5.92
C ARG A 126 13.27 -12.86 7.42
N GLU A 127 14.52 -12.69 7.85
CA GLU A 127 14.88 -12.55 9.27
C GLU A 127 14.24 -11.32 9.92
N GLU A 128 14.16 -10.21 9.18
CA GLU A 128 13.50 -8.99 9.65
C GLU A 128 11.97 -9.10 9.66
N ASN A 129 11.38 -10.03 8.90
CA ASN A 129 9.94 -10.28 8.85
C ASN A 129 9.42 -11.08 10.05
N LYS A 130 9.62 -10.53 11.24
CA LYS A 130 9.25 -11.11 12.54
C LYS A 130 8.41 -10.13 13.36
N PRO A 131 7.63 -10.60 14.35
CA PRO A 131 6.77 -9.75 15.17
C PRO A 131 7.46 -8.48 15.69
N GLY A 132 6.71 -7.38 15.75
CA GLY A 132 7.21 -6.04 16.07
C GLY A 132 7.89 -5.34 14.90
N ILE A 133 7.78 -5.83 13.66
CA ILE A 133 8.36 -5.17 12.48
C ILE A 133 7.77 -3.77 12.28
N TYR A 134 6.48 -3.59 12.56
CA TYR A 134 5.84 -2.29 12.44
C TYR A 134 6.36 -1.29 13.48
N ASP A 135 6.63 -1.73 14.71
CA ASP A 135 7.21 -0.87 15.75
C ASP A 135 8.64 -0.45 15.36
N ARG A 136 9.47 -1.40 14.93
CA ARG A 136 10.84 -1.14 14.47
C ARG A 136 10.91 -0.17 13.29
N ILE A 137 9.98 -0.30 12.33
CA ILE A 137 9.99 0.54 11.13
C ILE A 137 9.30 1.88 11.39
N PHE A 138 8.02 1.87 11.78
CA PHE A 138 7.25 3.10 11.89
C PHE A 138 7.66 3.93 13.11
N VAL A 139 7.81 3.31 14.28
CA VAL A 139 8.07 4.06 15.51
C VAL A 139 9.56 4.34 15.67
N GLU A 140 10.40 3.30 15.69
CA GLU A 140 11.82 3.45 16.02
C GLU A 140 12.60 4.14 14.89
N LYS A 141 12.42 3.70 13.63
CA LYS A 141 13.17 4.25 12.50
C LYS A 141 12.53 5.49 11.88
N CYS A 142 11.21 5.50 11.70
CA CYS A 142 10.51 6.62 11.06
C CYS A 142 9.98 7.67 12.04
N ARG A 143 10.06 7.46 13.36
CA ARG A 143 9.56 8.39 14.40
C ARG A 143 8.09 8.74 14.19
N ALA A 144 7.31 7.80 13.66
CA ALA A 144 5.89 7.98 13.43
C ALA A 144 5.15 8.00 14.76
N LYS A 145 4.49 9.13 15.03
CA LYS A 145 3.54 9.28 16.13
C LYS A 145 2.20 8.64 15.77
N TYR A 146 1.80 8.80 14.51
CA TYR A 146 0.60 8.15 13.96
C TYR A 146 0.88 7.69 12.54
N VAL A 147 0.25 6.56 12.18
CA VAL A 147 0.20 6.00 10.83
C VAL A 147 -1.27 5.82 10.48
N LEU A 148 -1.69 6.29 9.31
CA LEU A 148 -3.07 6.20 8.83
C LEU A 148 -3.18 5.11 7.74
N PRO A 149 -3.27 3.82 8.11
CA PRO A 149 -3.31 2.76 7.13
C PRO A 149 -4.70 2.60 6.52
N GLN A 150 -4.73 2.25 5.24
CA GLN A 150 -5.92 1.83 4.51
C GLN A 150 -5.79 0.35 4.15
N TRP A 151 -6.67 -0.46 4.70
CA TRP A 151 -6.81 -1.88 4.36
C TRP A 151 -8.26 -2.30 4.20
N SER A 152 -8.49 -3.56 3.83
CA SER A 152 -9.84 -4.10 3.67
C SER A 152 -10.65 -4.00 4.97
N GLU A 153 -10.04 -4.22 6.14
CA GLU A 153 -10.70 -4.12 7.44
C GLU A 153 -9.87 -3.29 8.42
N PRO A 154 -10.47 -2.35 9.18
CA PRO A 154 -9.77 -1.57 10.20
C PRO A 154 -9.57 -2.45 11.44
N SER A 155 -8.54 -3.30 11.39
CA SER A 155 -8.22 -4.29 12.41
C SER A 155 -6.76 -4.14 12.84
N TYR A 156 -6.48 -3.04 13.52
CA TYR A 156 -5.14 -2.68 13.98
C TYR A 156 -5.10 -2.70 15.51
N GLU A 157 -4.11 -3.40 16.05
CA GLU A 157 -3.93 -3.56 17.50
C GLU A 157 -3.08 -2.45 18.12
N LYS A 158 -2.26 -1.77 17.30
CA LYS A 158 -1.32 -0.74 17.74
C LYS A 158 -2.01 0.62 17.80
N GLU A 159 -1.91 1.32 18.93
CA GLU A 159 -2.59 2.61 19.15
C GLU A 159 -2.14 3.73 18.21
N TYR A 160 -0.91 3.67 17.69
CA TYR A 160 -0.41 4.63 16.70
C TYR A 160 -0.98 4.38 15.29
N MET A 161 -1.63 3.23 15.05
CA MET A 161 -2.26 2.91 13.77
C MET A 161 -3.73 3.34 13.78
N ARG A 162 -4.03 4.43 13.08
CA ARG A 162 -5.34 5.09 13.05
C ARG A 162 -5.95 4.93 11.65
N PRO A 163 -6.72 3.86 11.39
CA PRO A 163 -7.08 3.51 10.02
C PRO A 163 -7.90 4.58 9.31
N VAL A 164 -7.76 4.63 7.99
CA VAL A 164 -8.67 5.36 7.10
C VAL A 164 -9.43 4.37 6.22
N ILE A 165 -10.70 4.65 5.97
CA ILE A 165 -11.58 3.73 5.22
C ILE A 165 -11.89 4.29 3.85
N TRP A 166 -11.84 3.42 2.83
CA TRP A 166 -12.29 3.78 1.49
C TRP A 166 -13.82 3.92 1.45
N VAL A 167 -14.32 5.16 1.40
CA VAL A 167 -15.74 5.49 1.47
C VAL A 167 -16.54 4.96 0.28
N ASN A 168 -15.87 4.69 -0.84
CA ASN A 168 -16.49 4.10 -2.03
C ASN A 168 -17.12 2.74 -1.75
N LYS A 169 -16.73 2.04 -0.68
CA LYS A 169 -17.43 0.85 -0.18
C LYS A 169 -18.90 1.10 0.20
N LEU A 170 -19.25 2.35 0.47
CA LEU A 170 -20.62 2.83 0.66
C LEU A 170 -21.07 3.57 -0.60
N ALA A 171 -20.29 4.55 -1.07
CA ALA A 171 -20.76 5.44 -2.13
C ALA A 171 -20.91 4.79 -3.54
N GLU A 172 -20.16 3.73 -3.85
CA GLU A 172 -20.26 3.04 -5.15
C GLU A 172 -21.21 1.83 -5.07
N ILE A 173 -22.49 2.08 -5.37
CA ILE A 173 -23.51 1.04 -5.45
C ILE A 173 -23.61 0.61 -6.93
N LYS A 174 -23.21 -0.62 -7.23
CA LYS A 174 -23.32 -1.20 -8.58
C LYS A 174 -24.57 -2.05 -8.75
N ASP A 175 -25.01 -2.70 -7.68
CA ASP A 175 -26.15 -3.61 -7.66
C ASP A 175 -26.94 -3.44 -6.35
N PHE A 176 -28.23 -3.11 -6.46
CA PHE A 176 -29.11 -2.94 -5.32
C PHE A 176 -29.43 -4.27 -4.61
N THR A 177 -29.40 -5.40 -5.32
CA THR A 177 -29.60 -6.73 -4.74
C THR A 177 -28.42 -7.12 -3.88
N GLU A 178 -27.18 -6.94 -4.37
CA GLU A 178 -25.96 -7.17 -3.61
C GLU A 178 -25.92 -6.27 -2.36
N LEU A 179 -26.28 -4.99 -2.51
CA LEU A 179 -26.38 -4.07 -1.39
C LEU A 179 -27.34 -4.58 -0.31
N LYS A 180 -28.56 -5.00 -0.70
CA LYS A 180 -29.54 -5.53 0.26
C LYS A 180 -29.03 -6.77 0.97
N MET A 181 -28.36 -7.68 0.27
CA MET A 181 -27.77 -8.88 0.88
C MET A 181 -26.73 -8.51 1.93
N LYS A 182 -25.78 -7.64 1.59
CA LYS A 182 -24.75 -7.15 2.51
C LYS A 182 -25.33 -6.41 3.72
N CYS A 183 -26.33 -5.56 3.51
CA CYS A 183 -26.99 -4.86 4.61
C CYS A 183 -27.71 -5.84 5.53
N ARG A 184 -28.35 -6.89 4.99
CA ARG A 184 -29.04 -7.92 5.77
C ARG A 184 -28.09 -8.74 6.63
N GLU A 185 -26.88 -9.04 6.14
CA GLU A 185 -25.83 -9.69 6.94
C GLU A 185 -25.45 -8.88 8.18
N GLU A 186 -25.60 -7.56 8.12
CA GLU A 186 -25.39 -6.63 9.24
C GLU A 186 -26.69 -6.23 9.95
N GLY A 187 -27.81 -6.91 9.68
CA GLY A 187 -29.09 -6.70 10.35
C GLY A 187 -29.95 -5.55 9.80
N PHE A 188 -29.62 -5.00 8.64
CA PHE A 188 -30.36 -3.91 7.99
C PHE A 188 -31.20 -4.40 6.80
N ASN A 189 -32.49 -4.05 6.78
CA ASN A 189 -33.37 -4.31 5.64
C ASN A 189 -33.59 -3.03 4.83
N VAL A 190 -32.75 -2.81 3.81
CA VAL A 190 -32.79 -1.62 2.96
C VAL A 190 -33.87 -1.74 1.88
N ARG A 191 -34.87 -0.85 1.89
CA ARG A 191 -35.98 -0.82 0.91
C ARG A 191 -36.04 0.48 0.11
N ASN A 192 -35.49 1.56 0.65
CA ASN A 192 -35.49 2.89 0.06
C ASN A 192 -34.20 3.64 0.43
N LEU A 193 -34.09 4.89 -0.02
CA LEU A 193 -32.93 5.73 0.26
C LEU A 193 -32.77 6.02 1.76
N ASP A 194 -33.86 6.26 2.49
CA ASP A 194 -33.81 6.56 3.92
C ASP A 194 -33.27 5.38 4.73
N ASP A 195 -33.72 4.15 4.44
CA ASP A 195 -33.18 2.93 5.05
C ASP A 195 -31.67 2.81 4.78
N TYR A 196 -31.22 3.22 3.59
CA TYR A 196 -29.80 3.18 3.22
C TYR A 196 -28.96 4.28 3.89
N LEU A 197 -29.49 5.49 4.04
CA LEU A 197 -28.85 6.56 4.80
C LEU A 197 -28.69 6.15 6.28
N ASN A 198 -29.70 5.52 6.86
CA ASN A 198 -29.62 4.95 8.22
C ASN A 198 -28.52 3.87 8.32
N TYR A 199 -28.37 3.03 7.30
CA TYR A 199 -27.27 2.07 7.23
C TYR A 199 -25.90 2.76 7.16
N ILE A 200 -25.76 3.81 6.34
CA ILE A 200 -24.52 4.61 6.26
C ILE A 200 -24.17 5.19 7.64
N ASP A 201 -25.14 5.81 8.33
CA ASP A 201 -24.92 6.37 9.67
C ASP A 201 -24.48 5.30 10.67
N PHE A 202 -25.08 4.11 10.61
CA PHE A 202 -24.64 2.96 11.39
C PHE A 202 -23.17 2.61 11.11
N LYS A 203 -22.76 2.51 9.83
CA LYS A 203 -21.37 2.20 9.45
C LYS A 203 -20.39 3.27 9.89
N LEU A 204 -20.71 4.53 9.69
CA LEU A 204 -19.86 5.64 10.10
C LEU A 204 -19.66 5.67 11.61
N ASN A 205 -20.73 5.39 12.38
CA ASN A 205 -20.64 5.26 13.83
C ASN A 205 -19.83 4.04 14.28
N ASP A 206 -19.98 2.88 13.62
CA ASP A 206 -19.14 1.70 13.88
C ASP A 206 -17.66 2.00 13.64
N TRP A 207 -17.32 2.59 12.49
CA TRP A 207 -15.95 2.97 12.14
C TRP A 207 -15.36 3.97 13.13
N LYS A 208 -16.12 4.98 13.54
CA LYS A 208 -15.69 5.94 14.56
C LYS A 208 -15.39 5.25 15.89
N LYS A 209 -16.24 4.31 16.34
CA LYS A 209 -16.01 3.52 17.56
C LYS A 209 -14.75 2.65 17.46
N ARG A 210 -14.42 2.17 16.26
CA ARG A 210 -13.22 1.37 15.95
C ARG A 210 -11.96 2.22 15.72
N GLY A 211 -12.01 3.53 15.98
CA GLY A 211 -10.86 4.42 15.90
C GLY A 211 -10.43 4.80 14.49
N VAL A 212 -11.32 4.68 13.50
CA VAL A 212 -11.08 5.19 12.14
C VAL A 212 -10.95 6.72 12.20
N ALA A 213 -9.82 7.23 11.71
CA ALA A 213 -9.47 8.65 11.79
C ALA A 213 -9.91 9.46 10.56
N GLY A 214 -10.28 8.80 9.47
CA GLY A 214 -10.69 9.50 8.25
C GLY A 214 -11.30 8.60 7.19
N LEU A 215 -11.87 9.25 6.19
CA LEU A 215 -12.41 8.62 5.00
C LEU A 215 -11.53 8.97 3.80
N LYS A 216 -11.22 7.96 2.99
CA LYS A 216 -10.54 8.13 1.70
C LYS A 216 -11.55 7.96 0.59
N THR A 217 -11.47 8.82 -0.42
CA THR A 217 -12.19 8.66 -1.68
C THR A 217 -11.23 8.84 -2.86
N VAL A 218 -11.71 8.49 -4.05
CA VAL A 218 -11.01 8.77 -5.31
C VAL A 218 -11.47 10.12 -5.84
N SER A 219 -10.55 10.87 -6.41
CA SER A 219 -10.91 12.04 -7.21
C SER A 219 -11.26 11.56 -8.62
N ILE A 220 -12.50 11.75 -9.03
CA ILE A 220 -12.94 11.52 -10.41
C ILE A 220 -13.22 12.85 -11.10
N PRO A 221 -12.97 12.99 -12.41
CA PRO A 221 -13.44 14.14 -13.15
C PRO A 221 -14.94 14.30 -12.94
N TYR A 222 -15.38 15.53 -12.63
CA TYR A 222 -16.79 15.82 -12.56
C TYR A 222 -17.44 15.49 -13.91
N LYS A 223 -18.52 14.71 -13.86
CA LYS A 223 -19.41 14.48 -14.99
C LYS A 223 -20.74 15.06 -14.61
N GLU A 224 -21.34 15.84 -15.50
CA GLU A 224 -22.71 16.27 -15.29
C GLU A 224 -23.61 15.03 -15.11
N PRO A 225 -24.52 15.06 -14.14
CA PRO A 225 -25.48 13.98 -13.99
C PRO A 225 -26.29 13.83 -15.28
N PRO A 226 -26.74 12.61 -15.63
CA PRO A 226 -27.66 12.47 -16.75
C PRO A 226 -28.90 13.33 -16.49
N PRO A 227 -29.47 13.96 -17.52
CA PRO A 227 -30.70 14.72 -17.37
C PRO A 227 -31.82 13.81 -16.84
N LEU A 228 -32.74 14.37 -16.04
CA LEU A 228 -33.81 13.65 -15.33
C LEU A 228 -34.54 12.60 -16.19
N TYR A 229 -34.83 12.92 -17.46
CA TYR A 229 -35.52 12.00 -18.38
C TYR A 229 -34.74 10.71 -18.71
N LYS A 230 -33.45 10.62 -18.36
CA LYS A 230 -32.63 9.41 -18.49
C LYS A 230 -32.43 8.66 -17.16
N ALA A 231 -32.92 9.20 -16.04
CA ALA A 231 -32.79 8.59 -14.72
C ALA A 231 -33.89 7.54 -14.43
N ASP A 232 -34.99 7.59 -15.18
CA ASP A 232 -36.18 6.73 -14.99
C ASP A 232 -36.18 5.45 -15.87
N ALA A 233 -35.04 5.07 -16.46
CA ALA A 233 -34.88 3.86 -17.28
C ALA A 233 -33.95 2.85 -16.58
#